data_AF-A7RKA3-F1
#
_entry.id   AF-A7RKA3-F1
#
_cell.length_a   1.000
_cell.length_b   1.000
_cell.length_c   1.000
_cell.angle_alpha   90.00
_cell.angle_beta   90.00
_cell.angle_gamma   90.00
#
_symmetry.space_group_name_H-M   'P 1'
#
loop_
_entity.id
_entity.type
_entity.pdbx_description
1 polymer ?
#
loop_
_entity_poly.entity_id
_entity_poly.type
_entity_poly.pdbx_seq_one_letter_code
_entity_poly.pdbx_strand_id
1 'polypeptide(L)' 'MSIDSHSLSEQKIDLKNTNLKKLRVKQLKKILNDFDEQCHGCVEKADFIKKIEDVMKDHSEL' A
#
# COMPACT_ATOMS: atom_id res chain seq x y z
N MET A 1 18.26 18.75 11.46
CA MET A 1 17.93 17.31 11.38
C MET A 1 17.11 17.14 10.11
N SER A 2 17.80 17.15 8.98
CA SER A 2 17.20 16.89 7.68
C SER A 2 17.53 15.45 7.36
N ILE A 3 16.54 14.58 7.41
CA ILE A 3 16.67 13.20 6.96
C ILE A 3 15.91 13.15 5.65
N ASP A 4 16.57 13.65 4.62
CA ASP A 4 16.27 13.37 3.22
C ASP A 4 17.01 12.06 2.88
N SER A 5 16.31 10.95 3.00
CA SER A 5 16.80 9.62 2.64
C SER A 5 15.66 8.81 2.05
N HIS A 6 15.44 8.98 0.74
CA HIS A 6 15.58 7.91 -0.25
C HIS A 6 15.19 8.45 -1.64
N SER A 7 16.22 8.83 -2.40
CA SER A 7 16.15 8.85 -3.86
C SER A 7 16.17 7.41 -4.36
N LEU A 8 15.16 7.03 -5.13
CA LEU A 8 15.21 6.02 -6.18
C LEU A 8 14.01 6.29 -7.07
N SER A 9 14.33 6.90 -8.21
CA SER A 9 13.49 6.99 -9.39
C SER A 9 13.28 5.59 -9.95
N GLU A 10 12.04 5.11 -9.94
CA GLU A 10 11.37 4.48 -11.08
C GLU A 10 9.97 4.06 -10.61
N GLN A 11 8.97 4.82 -11.06
CA GLN A 11 7.53 4.53 -10.92
C GLN A 11 7.03 4.25 -9.50
N LYS A 12 7.26 5.15 -8.55
CA LYS A 12 6.55 5.11 -7.26
C LYS A 12 5.08 5.41 -7.51
N ILE A 13 4.23 4.39 -7.48
CA ILE A 13 2.80 4.59 -7.34
C ILE A 13 2.60 5.32 -6.01
N ASP A 14 2.06 6.55 -6.06
CA ASP A 14 1.86 7.44 -4.91
C ASP A 14 0.77 6.91 -3.95
N LEU A 15 1.14 5.84 -3.25
CA LEU A 15 0.31 5.13 -2.29
C LEU A 15 0.08 5.96 -1.03
N LYS A 16 1.02 6.85 -0.68
CA LYS A 16 0.92 7.80 0.44
C LYS A 16 -0.24 8.80 0.31
N ASN A 17 -0.64 9.19 -0.92
CA ASN A 17 -1.77 10.12 -1.13
C ASN A 17 -3.07 9.37 -1.47
N THR A 18 -2.98 8.07 -1.77
CA THR A 18 -4.12 7.30 -2.25
C THR A 18 -5.10 7.00 -1.12
N ASN A 19 -6.32 7.56 -1.22
CA ASN A 19 -7.36 7.34 -0.21
C ASN A 19 -8.00 5.95 -0.35
N LEU A 20 -7.48 4.97 0.39
CA LEU A 20 -7.95 3.57 0.40
C LEU A 20 -9.45 3.45 0.72
N LYS A 21 -10.00 4.36 1.53
CA LYS A 21 -11.45 4.35 1.86
C LYS A 21 -12.32 4.73 0.67
N LYS A 22 -11.83 5.53 -0.28
CA LYS A 22 -12.55 5.89 -1.52
C LYS A 22 -12.43 4.83 -2.61
N LEU A 23 -11.46 3.93 -2.52
CA LEU A 23 -11.24 2.87 -3.49
C LEU A 23 -12.25 1.72 -3.36
N ARG A 24 -12.44 1.00 -4.47
CA ARG A 24 -13.21 -0.26 -4.52
C ARG A 24 -12.30 -1.43 -4.14
N VAL A 25 -12.88 -2.54 -3.66
CA VAL A 25 -12.13 -3.76 -3.31
C VAL A 25 -11.23 -4.25 -4.45
N LYS A 26 -11.68 -4.14 -5.71
CA LYS A 26 -10.85 -4.49 -6.88
C LYS A 26 -9.58 -3.63 -7.01
N GLN A 27 -9.66 -2.34 -6.66
CA GLN A 27 -8.51 -1.43 -6.69
C GLN A 27 -7.58 -1.70 -5.50
N LEU A 28 -8.13 -1.97 -4.32
CA LEU A 28 -7.35 -2.39 -3.15
C LEU A 28 -6.56 -3.68 -3.43
N LYS A 29 -7.19 -4.67 -4.09
CA LYS A 29 -6.51 -5.91 -4.52
C LYS A 29 -5.38 -5.65 -5.52
N LYS A 30 -5.55 -4.71 -6.47
CA LYS A 30 -4.49 -4.33 -7.41
C LYS A 30 -3.29 -3.73 -6.69
N ILE A 31 -3.54 -2.86 -5.70
CA ILE A 31 -2.49 -2.26 -4.89
C ILE A 31 -1.71 -3.32 -4.14
N LEU A 32 -2.38 -4.24 -3.45
CA LEU A 32 -1.71 -5.35 -2.78
C LEU A 32 -0.80 -6.12 -3.76
N ASN A 33 -1.35 -6.50 -4.92
CA ASN A 33 -0.60 -7.24 -5.93
C ASN A 33 0.60 -6.48 -6.52
N ASP A 34 0.55 -5.15 -6.53
CA ASP A 34 1.66 -4.31 -6.99
C ASP A 34 2.87 -4.40 -6.04
N PHE A 35 2.60 -4.59 -4.76
CA PHE A 35 3.61 -4.87 -3.73
C PHE A 35 3.93 -6.37 -3.57
N ASP A 36 3.49 -7.22 -4.51
CA ASP A 36 3.58 -8.68 -4.42
C ASP A 36 2.90 -9.28 -3.17
N GLU A 37 2.03 -8.51 -2.51
CA GLU A 37 1.25 -8.95 -1.36
C GLU A 37 -0.17 -9.28 -1.81
N GLN A 38 -0.81 -10.25 -1.15
CA GLN A 38 -2.20 -10.59 -1.43
C GLN A 38 -2.89 -11.05 -0.16
N CYS A 39 -4.19 -10.77 -0.08
CA CYS A 39 -5.00 -11.23 1.04
C CYS A 39 -5.92 -12.37 0.59
N HIS A 40 -5.59 -13.60 0.98
CA HIS A 40 -6.32 -14.81 0.60
C HIS A 40 -7.58 -15.07 1.47
N GLY A 41 -7.74 -14.35 2.59
CA GLY A 41 -8.86 -14.48 3.53
C GLY A 41 -9.72 -13.22 3.71
N CYS A 42 -9.37 -12.11 3.05
CA CYS A 42 -10.09 -10.84 3.20
C CYS A 42 -11.48 -10.94 2.55
N VAL A 43 -12.53 -10.99 3.37
CA VAL A 43 -13.94 -10.87 2.92
C VAL A 43 -14.41 -9.42 2.99
N GLU A 44 -13.94 -8.68 3.99
CA GLU A 44 -14.37 -7.32 4.26
C GLU A 44 -13.44 -6.28 3.64
N LYS A 45 -14.01 -5.15 3.21
CA LYS A 45 -13.22 -4.03 2.68
C LYS A 45 -12.20 -3.50 3.70
N ALA A 46 -12.56 -3.49 4.98
CA ALA A 46 -11.67 -3.03 6.04
C ALA A 46 -10.40 -3.88 6.15
N ASP A 47 -10.51 -5.19 5.88
CA ASP A 47 -9.40 -6.13 5.94
C ASP A 47 -8.35 -5.83 4.85
N PHE A 48 -8.82 -5.55 3.63
CA PHE A 48 -7.96 -5.08 2.55
C PHE A 48 -7.25 -3.76 2.87
N ILE A 49 -7.94 -2.81 3.52
CA ILE A 49 -7.35 -1.52 3.90
C ILE A 49 -6.24 -1.75 4.93
N LYS A 50 -6.50 -2.52 5.99
CA LYS A 50 -5.51 -2.84 7.02
C LYS A 50 -4.27 -3.51 6.44
N LYS A 51 -4.45 -4.50 5.56
CA LYS A 51 -3.35 -5.21 4.92
C LYS A 51 -2.48 -4.25 4.09
N ILE A 52 -3.09 -3.34 3.33
CA ILE A 52 -2.34 -2.33 2.57
C ILE A 52 -1.58 -1.38 3.51
N GLU A 53 -2.18 -0.94 4.61
CA GLU A 53 -1.51 -0.09 5.61
C GLU A 53 -0.31 -0.81 6.25
N ASP A 54 -0.43 -2.11 6.50
CA ASP A 54 0.64 -2.96 7.03
C ASP A 54 1.82 -3.07 6.04
N VAL A 55 1.52 -3.38 4.77
CA VAL A 55 2.50 -3.42 3.68
C VAL A 55 3.23 -2.09 3.52
N MET A 56 2.50 -0.98 3.53
CA MET A 56 3.12 0.34 3.42
C MET A 56 4.06 0.65 4.58
N LYS A 57 3.73 0.17 5.79
CA LYS A 57 4.56 0.35 6.97
C LYS A 57 5.85 -0.49 6.85
N ASP A 58 5.74 -1.76 6.49
CA ASP A 58 6.88 -2.67 6.34
C ASP A 58 7.91 -2.15 5.31
N HIS A 59 7.43 -1.69 4.15
CA HIS A 59 8.27 -1.08 3.11
C HIS A 59 8.83 0.31 3.45
N SER A 60 8.45 0.91 4.59
CA SER A 60 8.93 2.24 5.02
C SER A 60 10.02 2.21 6.10
N GLU A 61 10.34 1.03 6.65
CA GLU A 61 11.31 0.87 7.74
C GLU A 61 12.72 0.40 7.28
N LEU A 62 13.04 0.48 5.98
CA LEU A 62 14.41 0.25 5.44
C LEU A 62 15.05 1.52 4.85
#